data_AF-A0A812LNB4-F1
#
_entry.id   AF-A0A812LNB4-F1
#
_cell.length_a   1.000
_cell.length_b   1.000
_cell.length_c   1.000
_cell.angle_alpha   90.00
_cell.angle_beta   90.00
_cell.angle_gamma   90.00
#
_symmetry.space_group_name_H-M   'P 1'
#
loop_
_entity.id
_entity.type
_entity.pdbx_description
1 polymer ?
#
loop_
_entity_poly.entity_id
_entity_poly.type
_entity_poly.pdbx_seq_one_letter_code
_entity_poly.pdbx_strand_id
1 'polypeptide(L)'
;MGMLKPLRRRLFGAQRYDIAVRRTLLRALSVSRYVHTAAALILPAAVHRRLWERQYISLWRVLLARTAVDALPHSYAVLLAAKAAPPNLALADARAMCLQKLFRQGPSELLAFLYDHWSLARKTSWLRQLEDDVCSVAVFVPSVRDCLPVQHTVLALLEAHETDVYWWRKQVARATKQFLQDAAAWQVARRAGHLPTQAGPAGQPEQEYQCYLCDSSFPLRKHLHVHLARTHRIYSPARHYTTSEVCTSCMRVYSDVVQAQQHMKHSPECLRRALYVHRPLTYEEILELERPVQAYNQRLRAGQWQHFSCRGPPRKTPISFGPRAPTAEERLLGLEDEDDVPISHLARFFRPTASHVVWVQDYLSHRSTEGPRQSAKSFWMARPFHSEFV
;
A
#
# COMPACT_ATOMS: atom_id res chain seq x y z
N MET A 1 -10.45 6.78 9.94
CA MET A 1 -10.20 6.41 11.36
C MET A 1 -10.50 7.52 12.36
N GLY A 2 -10.58 8.81 11.97
CA GLY A 2 -10.86 9.92 12.90
C GLY A 2 -12.16 9.76 13.70
N MET A 3 -13.28 9.41 13.04
CA MET A 3 -14.59 9.24 13.69
C MET A 3 -14.62 8.15 14.77
N LEU A 4 -13.80 7.09 14.63
CA LEU A 4 -13.80 5.98 15.58
C LEU A 4 -12.91 6.24 16.79
N LYS A 5 -11.92 7.14 16.73
CA LYS A 5 -10.98 7.39 17.83
C LYS A 5 -11.66 7.66 19.19
N PRO A 6 -12.63 8.59 19.31
CA PRO A 6 -13.25 8.89 20.60
C PRO A 6 -14.12 7.73 21.12
N LEU A 7 -14.77 6.99 20.22
CA LEU A 7 -15.67 5.89 20.58
C LEU A 7 -14.95 4.54 20.77
N ARG A 8 -13.71 4.43 20.27
CA ARG A 8 -12.95 3.17 20.21
C ARG A 8 -12.86 2.47 21.56
N ARG A 9 -12.38 3.17 22.60
CA ARG A 9 -12.23 2.58 23.94
C ARG A 9 -13.55 2.56 24.70
N ARG A 10 -14.33 3.64 24.61
CA ARG A 10 -15.53 3.86 25.44
C ARG A 10 -16.73 3.00 25.03
N LEU A 11 -16.88 2.72 23.74
CA LEU A 11 -18.00 1.96 23.20
C LEU A 11 -17.56 0.61 22.66
N PHE A 12 -16.63 0.59 21.71
CA PHE A 12 -16.31 -0.64 20.98
C PHE A 12 -15.38 -1.60 21.73
N GLY A 13 -14.49 -1.08 22.57
CA GLY A 13 -13.63 -1.88 23.45
C GLY A 13 -14.23 -2.19 24.82
N ALA A 14 -15.36 -1.57 25.17
CA ALA A 14 -15.96 -1.70 26.50
C ALA A 14 -16.72 -3.03 26.64
N GLN A 15 -16.25 -3.90 27.54
CA GLN A 15 -16.83 -5.24 27.74
C GLN A 15 -18.22 -5.23 28.39
N ARG A 16 -18.63 -4.10 29.00
CA ARG A 16 -19.98 -3.92 29.55
C ARG A 16 -21.10 -4.00 28.51
N TYR A 17 -20.78 -3.82 27.24
CA TYR A 17 -21.75 -3.96 26.15
C TYR A 17 -21.52 -5.29 25.43
N ASP A 18 -22.62 -6.00 25.14
CA ASP A 18 -22.57 -7.22 24.33
C ASP A 18 -21.86 -6.96 22.99
N ILE A 19 -21.02 -7.91 22.60
CA ILE A 19 -20.29 -7.88 21.32
C ILE A 19 -21.25 -7.79 20.13
N ALA A 20 -22.46 -8.37 20.22
CA ALA A 20 -23.45 -8.27 19.17
C ALA A 20 -23.89 -6.82 18.94
N VAL A 21 -24.16 -6.08 20.02
CA VAL A 21 -24.54 -4.65 19.98
C VAL A 21 -23.37 -3.81 19.43
N ARG A 22 -22.17 -3.98 20.00
CA ARG A 22 -20.97 -3.24 19.56
C ARG A 22 -20.66 -3.45 18.08
N ARG A 23 -20.79 -4.69 17.60
CA ARG A 23 -20.63 -5.05 16.18
C ARG A 23 -21.67 -4.32 15.31
N THR A 24 -22.94 -4.38 15.67
CA THR A 24 -24.03 -3.76 14.89
C THR A 24 -23.82 -2.25 14.79
N LEU A 25 -23.50 -1.58 15.89
CA LEU A 25 -23.19 -0.15 15.91
C LEU A 25 -21.96 0.19 15.05
N LEU A 26 -20.88 -0.58 15.18
CA LEU A 26 -19.66 -0.34 14.38
C LEU A 26 -19.92 -0.50 12.88
N ARG A 27 -20.74 -1.50 12.52
CA ARG A 27 -21.16 -1.73 11.14
C ARG A 27 -21.93 -0.54 10.59
N ALA A 28 -22.97 -0.10 11.30
CA ALA A 28 -23.81 1.01 10.89
C ALA A 28 -23.04 2.35 10.79
N LEU A 29 -22.19 2.64 11.78
CA LEU A 29 -21.51 3.93 11.88
C LEU A 29 -20.30 4.08 10.97
N SER A 30 -19.62 3.00 10.61
CA SER A 30 -18.32 3.10 9.93
C SER A 30 -18.08 2.06 8.85
N VAL A 31 -18.35 0.78 9.12
CA VAL A 31 -17.96 -0.26 8.16
C VAL A 31 -18.82 -0.21 6.89
N SER A 32 -20.14 -0.07 7.02
CA SER A 32 -21.04 -0.03 5.86
C SER A 32 -20.68 1.11 4.90
N ARG A 33 -20.45 2.32 5.43
CA ARG A 33 -20.01 3.46 4.62
C ARG A 33 -18.64 3.22 3.98
N TYR A 34 -17.68 2.73 4.76
CA TYR A 34 -16.32 2.47 4.28
C TYR A 34 -16.31 1.46 3.11
N VAL A 35 -17.06 0.37 3.25
CA VAL A 35 -17.17 -0.70 2.24
C VAL A 35 -17.93 -0.20 1.02
N HIS A 36 -19.08 0.47 1.21
CA HIS A 36 -19.89 0.99 0.11
C HIS A 36 -19.12 2.02 -0.73
N THR A 37 -18.42 2.96 -0.10
CA THR A 37 -17.57 3.92 -0.82
C THR A 37 -16.44 3.22 -1.57
N ALA A 38 -15.83 2.18 -0.98
CA ALA A 38 -14.76 1.44 -1.62
C ALA A 38 -15.23 0.63 -2.85
N ALA A 39 -16.49 0.22 -2.91
CA ALA A 39 -17.04 -0.53 -4.04
C ALA A 39 -16.97 0.26 -5.37
N ALA A 40 -17.09 1.60 -5.31
CA ALA A 40 -16.99 2.48 -6.48
C ALA A 40 -15.54 2.79 -6.88
N LEU A 41 -14.55 2.51 -6.03
CA LEU A 41 -13.15 2.81 -6.32
C LEU A 41 -12.54 1.74 -7.23
N ILE A 42 -11.62 2.18 -8.09
CA ILE A 42 -10.75 1.28 -8.86
C ILE A 42 -9.48 1.09 -8.05
N LEU A 43 -9.18 -0.17 -7.69
CA LEU A 43 -8.00 -0.53 -6.89
C LEU A 43 -6.95 -1.25 -7.76
N PRO A 44 -6.32 -0.57 -8.74
CA PRO A 44 -5.52 -1.23 -9.78
C PRO A 44 -4.20 -1.80 -9.26
N ALA A 45 -3.67 -1.25 -8.17
CA ALA A 45 -2.37 -1.62 -7.63
C ALA A 45 -2.51 -2.49 -6.39
N ALA A 46 -1.63 -3.50 -6.26
CA ALA A 46 -1.59 -4.39 -5.10
C ALA A 46 -1.42 -3.62 -3.77
N VAL A 47 -0.70 -2.49 -3.78
CA VAL A 47 -0.55 -1.62 -2.60
C VAL A 47 -1.86 -1.01 -2.14
N HIS A 48 -2.75 -0.62 -3.07
CA HIS A 48 -4.07 -0.07 -2.73
C HIS A 48 -4.96 -1.16 -2.11
N ARG A 49 -4.94 -2.37 -2.69
CA ARG A 49 -5.65 -3.54 -2.13
C ARG A 49 -5.17 -3.87 -0.72
N ARG A 50 -3.86 -3.97 -0.49
CA ARG A 50 -3.28 -4.22 0.84
C ARG A 50 -3.62 -3.12 1.84
N LEU A 51 -3.58 -1.86 1.41
CA LEU A 51 -3.95 -0.73 2.26
C LEU A 51 -5.43 -0.83 2.69
N TRP A 52 -6.30 -1.15 1.74
CA TRP A 52 -7.72 -1.33 1.96
C TRP A 52 -8.00 -2.51 2.91
N GLU A 53 -7.41 -3.69 2.67
CA GLU A 53 -7.50 -4.86 3.53
C GLU A 53 -7.07 -4.55 4.97
N ARG A 54 -5.90 -3.90 5.12
CA ARG A 54 -5.37 -3.49 6.42
C ARG A 54 -6.32 -2.55 7.15
N GLN A 55 -6.86 -1.55 6.45
CA GLN A 55 -7.79 -0.59 7.03
C GLN A 55 -9.12 -1.25 7.42
N TYR A 56 -9.69 -2.10 6.56
CA TYR A 56 -10.90 -2.86 6.83
C TYR A 56 -10.78 -3.70 8.12
N ILE A 57 -9.70 -4.47 8.24
CA ILE A 57 -9.43 -5.26 9.46
C ILE A 57 -9.22 -4.36 10.67
N SER A 58 -8.56 -3.20 10.49
CA SER A 58 -8.34 -2.25 11.57
C SER A 58 -9.64 -1.66 12.13
N LEU A 59 -10.70 -1.52 11.30
CA LEU A 59 -12.03 -1.15 11.78
C LEU A 59 -12.56 -2.22 12.73
N TRP A 60 -12.54 -3.50 12.34
CA TRP A 60 -13.06 -4.59 13.18
C TRP A 60 -12.23 -4.88 14.42
N ARG A 61 -10.92 -4.64 14.38
CA ARG A 61 -10.02 -4.82 15.53
C ARG A 61 -10.41 -3.99 16.75
N VAL A 62 -11.23 -2.95 16.60
CA VAL A 62 -11.71 -2.16 17.74
C VAL A 62 -12.70 -2.89 18.64
N LEU A 63 -13.30 -3.99 18.16
CA LEU A 63 -14.22 -4.83 18.95
C LEU A 63 -13.51 -5.69 19.99
N LEU A 64 -12.22 -5.98 19.77
CA LEU A 64 -11.42 -6.79 20.66
C LEU A 64 -10.65 -5.88 21.63
N ALA A 65 -10.75 -6.19 22.93
CA ALA A 65 -9.94 -5.55 23.94
C ALA A 65 -8.45 -5.85 23.66
N ARG A 66 -7.58 -4.85 23.85
CA ARG A 66 -6.14 -5.09 23.80
C ARG A 66 -5.73 -5.78 25.10
N THR A 67 -5.32 -7.03 25.00
CA THR A 67 -4.83 -7.81 26.14
C THR A 67 -3.36 -7.50 26.44
N ALA A 68 -2.56 -7.13 25.43
CA ALA A 68 -1.18 -6.64 25.59
C ALA A 68 -0.84 -5.60 24.50
N VAL A 69 0.24 -4.83 24.70
CA VAL A 69 0.71 -3.83 23.73
C VAL A 69 1.16 -4.47 22.41
N ASP A 70 1.73 -5.67 22.48
CA ASP A 70 2.39 -6.33 21.34
C ASP A 70 1.62 -7.51 20.73
N ALA A 71 0.65 -8.08 21.45
CA ALA A 71 -0.14 -9.21 20.95
C ALA A 71 -1.36 -8.73 20.16
N LEU A 72 -1.18 -8.46 18.86
CA LEU A 72 -2.31 -8.19 17.97
C LEU A 72 -3.10 -9.49 17.70
N PRO A 73 -4.44 -9.48 17.87
CA PRO A 73 -5.25 -10.65 17.54
C PRO A 73 -5.15 -10.97 16.05
N HIS A 74 -5.04 -12.27 15.74
CA HIS A 74 -4.99 -12.77 14.38
C HIS A 74 -6.22 -12.32 13.59
N SER A 75 -6.04 -12.02 12.30
CA SER A 75 -7.09 -11.40 11.48
C SER A 75 -8.34 -12.28 11.34
N TYR A 76 -8.21 -13.61 11.30
CA TYR A 76 -9.37 -14.53 11.33
C TYR A 76 -10.16 -14.44 12.64
N ALA A 77 -9.48 -14.37 13.79
CA ALA A 77 -10.15 -14.23 15.08
C ALA A 77 -10.93 -12.91 15.18
N VAL A 78 -10.37 -11.82 14.63
CA VAL A 78 -11.04 -10.52 14.53
C VAL A 78 -12.34 -10.64 13.72
N LEU A 79 -12.28 -11.24 12.53
CA LEU A 79 -13.43 -11.37 11.64
C LEU A 79 -14.51 -12.32 12.19
N LEU A 80 -14.09 -13.40 12.84
CA LEU A 80 -14.99 -14.36 13.47
C LEU A 80 -15.77 -13.70 14.62
N ALA A 81 -15.07 -12.98 15.51
CA ALA A 81 -15.72 -12.20 16.57
C ALA A 81 -16.68 -11.13 16.00
N ALA A 82 -16.28 -10.51 14.89
CA ALA A 82 -17.09 -9.54 14.17
C ALA A 82 -18.23 -10.15 13.32
N LYS A 83 -18.32 -11.49 13.19
CA LYS A 83 -19.18 -12.17 12.21
C LYS A 83 -19.18 -11.43 10.85
N ALA A 84 -17.98 -11.14 10.35
CA ALA A 84 -17.76 -10.30 9.18
C ALA A 84 -17.07 -11.09 8.06
N ALA A 85 -17.39 -10.74 6.82
CA ALA A 85 -16.71 -11.26 5.64
C ALA A 85 -15.22 -10.89 5.66
N PRO A 86 -14.34 -11.70 5.04
CA PRO A 86 -12.99 -11.28 4.77
C PRO A 86 -13.01 -10.09 3.80
N PRO A 87 -11.94 -9.29 3.77
CA PRO A 87 -11.93 -8.04 3.02
C PRO A 87 -12.32 -8.24 1.54
N ASN A 88 -11.68 -9.14 0.80
CA ASN A 88 -12.01 -9.39 -0.60
C ASN A 88 -13.50 -9.73 -0.83
N LEU A 89 -14.10 -10.60 0.00
CA LEU A 89 -15.53 -10.91 -0.11
C LEU A 89 -16.43 -9.74 0.32
N ALA A 90 -15.99 -8.87 1.24
CA ALA A 90 -16.74 -7.66 1.57
C ALA A 90 -16.78 -6.66 0.41
N LEU A 91 -15.70 -6.54 -0.38
CA LEU A 91 -15.74 -5.77 -1.62
C LEU A 91 -16.61 -6.43 -2.68
N ALA A 92 -16.49 -7.75 -2.86
CA ALA A 92 -17.31 -8.51 -3.79
C ALA A 92 -18.81 -8.33 -3.51
N ASP A 93 -19.23 -8.38 -2.24
CA ASP A 93 -20.63 -8.19 -1.84
C ASP A 93 -21.10 -6.76 -2.15
N ALA A 94 -20.27 -5.76 -1.82
CA ALA A 94 -20.61 -4.37 -2.05
C ALA A 94 -20.70 -4.02 -3.54
N ARG A 95 -19.82 -4.58 -4.37
CA ARG A 95 -19.88 -4.45 -5.83
C ARG A 95 -21.03 -5.25 -6.43
N ALA A 96 -21.34 -6.45 -5.91
CA ALA A 96 -22.53 -7.20 -6.30
C ALA A 96 -23.81 -6.40 -6.01
N MET A 97 -23.89 -5.73 -4.86
CA MET A 97 -25.00 -4.83 -4.54
C MET A 97 -25.04 -3.61 -5.48
N CYS A 98 -23.89 -3.05 -5.84
CA CYS A 98 -23.81 -1.95 -6.79
C CYS A 98 -24.31 -2.38 -8.18
N LEU A 99 -23.83 -3.52 -8.67
CA LEU A 99 -24.24 -4.10 -9.96
C LEU A 99 -25.73 -4.44 -9.96
N GLN A 100 -26.24 -5.07 -8.89
CA GLN A 100 -27.66 -5.30 -8.69
C GLN A 100 -28.49 -4.01 -8.80
N LYS A 101 -28.04 -2.90 -8.18
CA LYS A 101 -28.73 -1.61 -8.28
C LYS A 101 -28.69 -1.06 -9.70
N LEU A 102 -27.56 -1.18 -10.39
CA LEU A 102 -27.42 -0.75 -11.79
C LEU A 102 -28.42 -1.47 -12.69
N PHE A 103 -28.57 -2.79 -12.57
CA PHE A 103 -29.51 -3.56 -13.38
C PHE A 103 -30.99 -3.31 -13.03
N ARG A 104 -31.31 -2.99 -11.78
CA ARG A 104 -32.71 -2.79 -11.36
C ARG A 104 -33.23 -1.37 -11.52
N GLN A 105 -32.37 -0.39 -11.30
CA GLN A 105 -32.74 1.02 -11.10
C GLN A 105 -31.74 1.98 -11.74
N GLY A 106 -30.64 1.48 -12.29
CA GLY A 106 -29.60 2.32 -12.87
C GLY A 106 -29.99 2.79 -14.27
N PRO A 107 -29.46 3.95 -14.70
CA PRO A 107 -29.57 4.38 -16.09
C PRO A 107 -28.83 3.39 -17.00
N SER A 108 -29.46 2.98 -18.10
CA SER A 108 -28.88 2.03 -19.06
C SER A 108 -27.61 2.57 -19.70
N GLU A 109 -27.52 3.89 -19.87
CA GLU A 109 -26.36 4.60 -20.40
C GLU A 109 -25.13 4.43 -19.51
N LEU A 110 -25.30 4.33 -18.19
CA LEU A 110 -24.18 4.08 -17.29
C LEU A 110 -23.66 2.65 -17.43
N LEU A 111 -24.55 1.67 -17.63
CA LEU A 111 -24.15 0.28 -17.87
C LEU A 111 -23.42 0.16 -19.21
N ALA A 112 -23.94 0.80 -20.27
CA ALA A 112 -23.30 0.88 -21.57
C ALA A 112 -21.92 1.55 -21.47
N PHE A 113 -21.81 2.69 -20.79
CA PHE A 113 -20.54 3.36 -20.56
C PHE A 113 -19.51 2.49 -19.81
N LEU A 114 -19.95 1.77 -18.76
CA LEU A 114 -19.08 0.86 -18.02
C LEU A 114 -18.58 -0.29 -18.90
N TYR A 115 -19.46 -0.80 -19.77
CA TYR A 115 -19.15 -1.84 -20.74
C TYR A 115 -18.14 -1.35 -21.79
N ASP A 116 -18.38 -0.20 -22.41
CA ASP A 116 -17.50 0.41 -23.40
C ASP A 116 -16.12 0.75 -22.80
N HIS A 117 -16.08 1.24 -21.56
CA HIS A 117 -14.81 1.46 -20.87
C HIS A 117 -14.06 0.12 -20.63
N TRP A 118 -14.77 -0.97 -20.35
CA TRP A 118 -14.14 -2.28 -20.19
C TRP A 118 -13.64 -2.86 -21.52
N SER A 119 -14.38 -2.69 -22.62
CA SER A 119 -13.96 -3.16 -23.94
C SER A 119 -12.73 -2.39 -24.45
N LEU A 120 -12.71 -1.07 -24.26
CA LEU A 120 -11.61 -0.20 -24.72
C LEU A 120 -10.39 -0.22 -23.80
N ALA A 121 -10.58 -0.33 -22.48
CA ALA A 121 -9.51 -0.21 -21.49
C ALA A 121 -9.66 -1.20 -20.32
N ARG A 122 -9.69 -2.51 -20.64
CA ARG A 122 -9.90 -3.61 -19.68
C ARG A 122 -9.07 -3.51 -18.39
N LYS A 123 -7.79 -3.10 -18.44
CA LYS A 123 -6.93 -3.06 -17.24
C LYS A 123 -7.30 -1.96 -16.24
N THR A 124 -7.96 -0.90 -16.70
CA THR A 124 -8.30 0.27 -15.88
C THR A 124 -9.80 0.43 -15.65
N SER A 125 -10.62 -0.47 -16.20
CA SER A 125 -12.07 -0.40 -16.05
C SER A 125 -12.56 -0.87 -14.68
N TRP A 126 -13.71 -0.35 -14.26
CA TRP A 126 -14.33 -0.77 -13.01
C TRP A 126 -14.79 -2.24 -13.08
N LEU A 127 -15.35 -2.69 -14.21
CA LEU A 127 -15.83 -4.06 -14.41
C LEU A 127 -14.72 -5.10 -14.31
N ARG A 128 -13.46 -4.78 -14.63
CA ARG A 128 -12.33 -5.70 -14.46
C ARG A 128 -12.13 -6.17 -13.03
N GLN A 129 -12.58 -5.38 -12.05
CA GLN A 129 -12.49 -5.75 -10.64
C GLN A 129 -13.41 -6.94 -10.31
N LEU A 130 -14.46 -7.19 -11.10
CA LEU A 130 -15.35 -8.34 -10.92
C LEU A 130 -14.63 -9.67 -11.17
N GLU A 131 -13.61 -9.70 -12.03
CA GLU A 131 -12.79 -10.90 -12.22
C GLU A 131 -12.03 -11.27 -10.92
N ASP A 132 -11.50 -10.27 -10.21
CA ASP A 132 -10.83 -10.47 -8.92
C ASP A 132 -11.83 -10.93 -7.84
N ASP A 133 -13.06 -10.44 -7.90
CA ASP A 133 -14.15 -10.85 -7.01
C ASP A 133 -14.57 -12.30 -7.28
N VAL A 134 -14.69 -12.71 -8.55
CA VAL A 134 -14.94 -14.10 -8.97
C VAL A 134 -13.82 -15.02 -8.51
N CYS A 135 -12.56 -14.63 -8.70
CA CYS A 135 -11.43 -15.37 -8.16
C CYS A 135 -11.53 -15.56 -6.65
N SER A 136 -11.91 -14.51 -5.91
CA SER A 136 -12.07 -14.54 -4.45
C SER A 136 -13.21 -15.44 -3.98
N VAL A 137 -14.37 -15.37 -4.64
CA VAL A 137 -15.55 -16.19 -4.32
C VAL A 137 -15.28 -17.65 -4.66
N ALA A 138 -14.61 -17.94 -5.77
CA ALA A 138 -14.29 -19.28 -6.22
C ALA A 138 -13.37 -20.06 -5.24
N VAL A 139 -12.60 -19.36 -4.39
CA VAL A 139 -11.84 -20.01 -3.30
C VAL A 139 -12.76 -20.76 -2.34
N PHE A 140 -13.98 -20.26 -2.13
CA PHE A 140 -14.95 -20.81 -1.18
C PHE A 140 -16.12 -21.51 -1.85
N VAL A 141 -16.45 -21.15 -3.08
CA VAL A 141 -17.52 -21.75 -3.88
C VAL A 141 -16.96 -22.12 -5.26
N PRO A 142 -16.24 -23.26 -5.38
CA PRO A 142 -15.55 -23.62 -6.61
C PRO A 142 -16.45 -23.71 -7.84
N SER A 143 -17.71 -24.13 -7.66
CA SER A 143 -18.71 -24.25 -8.71
C SER A 143 -19.00 -22.95 -9.47
N VAL A 144 -18.62 -21.80 -8.93
CA VAL A 144 -18.71 -20.51 -9.63
C VAL A 144 -17.84 -20.49 -10.88
N ARG A 145 -16.69 -21.20 -10.88
CA ARG A 145 -15.81 -21.26 -12.05
C ARG A 145 -16.40 -22.06 -13.20
N ASP A 146 -17.24 -23.04 -12.87
CA ASP A 146 -17.93 -23.85 -13.88
C ASP A 146 -18.98 -23.00 -14.62
N CYS A 147 -19.58 -22.02 -13.92
CA CYS A 147 -20.54 -21.09 -14.52
C CYS A 147 -19.90 -19.85 -15.17
N LEU A 148 -18.66 -19.48 -14.78
CA LEU A 148 -18.01 -18.24 -15.21
C LEU A 148 -16.61 -18.54 -15.77
N PRO A 149 -16.49 -18.74 -17.11
CA PRO A 149 -15.20 -19.02 -17.72
C PRO A 149 -14.20 -17.88 -17.53
N VAL A 150 -12.92 -18.21 -17.35
CA VAL A 150 -11.85 -17.25 -17.02
C VAL A 150 -11.66 -16.18 -18.10
N GLN A 151 -11.82 -16.55 -19.37
CA GLN A 151 -11.56 -15.65 -20.50
C GLN A 151 -12.65 -14.56 -20.64
N HIS A 152 -13.90 -14.91 -20.28
CA HIS A 152 -15.10 -14.08 -20.48
C HIS A 152 -15.86 -13.82 -19.16
N THR A 153 -15.16 -13.81 -18.03
CA THR A 153 -15.78 -13.74 -16.70
C THR A 153 -16.72 -12.55 -16.53
N VAL A 154 -16.36 -11.37 -17.04
CA VAL A 154 -17.21 -10.17 -16.94
C VAL A 154 -18.49 -10.33 -17.76
N LEU A 155 -18.38 -10.79 -19.02
CA LEU A 155 -19.55 -11.01 -19.90
C LEU A 155 -20.51 -12.02 -19.30
N ALA A 156 -20.00 -13.19 -18.92
CA ALA A 156 -20.79 -14.24 -18.28
C ALA A 156 -21.46 -13.77 -16.99
N LEU A 157 -20.82 -12.88 -16.22
CA LEU A 157 -21.42 -12.31 -15.03
C LEU A 157 -22.56 -11.33 -15.37
N LEU A 158 -22.40 -10.51 -16.42
CA LEU A 158 -23.44 -9.58 -16.86
C LEU A 158 -24.65 -10.33 -17.42
N GLU A 159 -24.44 -11.36 -18.25
CA GLU A 159 -25.48 -12.26 -18.76
C GLU A 159 -26.21 -12.99 -17.61
N ALA A 160 -25.47 -13.44 -16.60
CA ALA A 160 -26.07 -14.04 -15.41
C ALA A 160 -26.93 -13.04 -14.61
N HIS A 161 -26.57 -11.75 -14.58
CA HIS A 161 -27.40 -10.72 -13.93
C HIS A 161 -28.65 -10.39 -14.74
N GLU A 162 -28.58 -10.43 -16.07
CA GLU A 162 -29.75 -10.28 -16.93
C GLU A 162 -30.76 -11.40 -16.67
N THR A 163 -30.28 -12.62 -16.43
CA THR A 163 -31.12 -13.80 -16.13
C THR A 163 -31.62 -13.83 -14.67
N ASP A 164 -30.73 -13.70 -13.68
CA ASP A 164 -31.07 -13.60 -12.25
C ASP A 164 -30.17 -12.54 -11.58
N VAL A 165 -30.74 -11.34 -11.40
CA VAL A 165 -30.12 -10.19 -10.74
C VAL A 165 -29.59 -10.49 -9.33
N TYR A 166 -30.10 -11.51 -8.65
CA TYR A 166 -29.67 -11.90 -7.30
C TYR A 166 -28.62 -13.00 -7.28
N TRP A 167 -28.40 -13.70 -8.41
CA TRP A 167 -27.56 -14.90 -8.46
C TRP A 167 -26.17 -14.64 -7.93
N TRP A 168 -25.49 -13.61 -8.42
CA TRP A 168 -24.11 -13.32 -8.03
C TRP A 168 -24.00 -13.01 -6.53
N ARG A 169 -24.91 -12.19 -6.01
CA ARG A 169 -24.96 -11.86 -4.58
C ARG A 169 -25.22 -13.10 -3.71
N LYS A 170 -26.04 -14.05 -4.15
CA LYS A 170 -26.23 -15.35 -3.48
C LYS A 170 -24.91 -16.12 -3.41
N GLN A 171 -24.09 -16.12 -4.48
CA GLN A 171 -22.78 -16.78 -4.47
C GLN A 171 -21.80 -16.12 -3.49
N VAL A 172 -21.76 -14.78 -3.45
CA VAL A 172 -20.91 -14.06 -2.48
C VAL A 172 -21.35 -14.34 -1.03
N ALA A 173 -22.66 -14.41 -0.77
CA ALA A 173 -23.19 -14.75 0.55
C ALA A 173 -22.82 -16.19 0.96
N ARG A 174 -22.88 -17.15 0.02
CA ARG A 174 -22.43 -18.54 0.24
C ARG A 174 -20.93 -18.59 0.56
N ALA A 175 -20.10 -17.88 -0.20
CA ALA A 175 -18.67 -17.79 0.06
C ALA A 175 -18.36 -17.21 1.45
N THR A 176 -19.10 -16.16 1.85
CA THR A 176 -18.95 -15.54 3.17
C THR A 176 -19.33 -16.51 4.29
N LYS A 177 -20.41 -17.27 4.12
CA LYS A 177 -20.82 -18.31 5.07
C LYS A 177 -19.75 -19.39 5.21
N GLN A 178 -19.22 -19.88 4.08
CA GLN A 178 -18.16 -20.90 4.07
C GLN A 178 -16.89 -20.38 4.74
N PHE A 179 -16.48 -19.14 4.47
CA PHE A 179 -15.33 -18.53 5.14
C PHE A 179 -15.51 -18.50 6.67
N LEU A 180 -16.70 -18.13 7.17
CA LEU A 180 -16.93 -18.07 8.61
C LEU A 180 -16.89 -19.46 9.27
N GLN A 181 -17.36 -20.49 8.56
CA GLN A 181 -17.23 -21.89 9.00
C GLN A 181 -15.76 -22.31 9.06
N ASP A 182 -14.99 -22.03 8.01
CA ASP A 182 -13.56 -22.33 7.95
C ASP A 182 -12.79 -21.58 9.05
N ALA A 183 -13.12 -20.32 9.30
CA ALA A 183 -12.48 -19.51 10.34
C ALA A 183 -12.80 -20.01 11.75
N ALA A 184 -14.02 -20.51 11.97
CA ALA A 184 -14.42 -21.12 13.25
C ALA A 184 -13.67 -22.43 13.48
N ALA A 185 -13.62 -23.32 12.49
CA ALA A 185 -12.89 -24.56 12.61
C ALA A 185 -11.37 -24.31 12.75
N TRP A 186 -10.81 -23.29 12.06
CA TRP A 186 -9.43 -22.85 12.26
C TRP A 186 -9.17 -22.43 13.71
N GLN A 187 -10.12 -21.72 14.35
CA GLN A 187 -9.97 -21.30 15.75
C GLN A 187 -9.97 -22.51 16.70
N VAL A 188 -10.81 -23.52 16.44
CA VAL A 188 -10.84 -24.77 17.21
C VAL A 188 -9.51 -25.51 17.06
N ALA A 189 -9.03 -25.73 15.83
CA ALA A 189 -7.75 -26.37 15.57
C ALA A 189 -6.58 -25.64 16.25
N ARG A 190 -6.58 -24.30 16.20
CA ARG A 190 -5.58 -23.47 16.87
C ARG A 190 -5.56 -23.66 18.39
N ARG A 191 -6.73 -23.73 19.02
CA ARG A 191 -6.84 -23.92 20.48
C ARG A 191 -6.40 -25.32 20.91
N ALA A 192 -6.62 -26.30 20.05
CA ALA A 192 -6.21 -27.67 20.27
C ALA A 192 -4.72 -27.92 19.96
N GLY A 193 -3.96 -26.90 19.53
CA GLY A 193 -2.53 -27.05 19.19
C GLY A 193 -2.26 -27.78 17.87
N HIS A 194 -3.30 -28.06 17.06
CA HIS A 194 -3.18 -28.82 15.81
C HIS A 194 -2.71 -27.99 14.61
N LEU A 195 -2.57 -26.67 14.75
CA LEU A 195 -2.01 -25.84 13.70
C LEU A 195 -0.49 -25.78 13.89
N PRO A 196 0.31 -26.04 12.83
CA PRO A 196 1.73 -25.79 12.91
C PRO A 196 1.96 -24.36 13.39
N THR A 197 2.74 -24.22 14.46
CA THR A 197 3.33 -22.94 14.87
C THR A 197 3.91 -22.32 13.60
N GLN A 198 3.50 -21.09 13.26
CA GLN A 198 3.88 -20.41 12.02
C GLN A 198 5.38 -20.59 11.73
N ALA A 199 5.72 -21.63 10.96
CA ALA A 199 7.02 -21.73 10.33
C ALA A 199 6.94 -20.68 9.23
N GLY A 200 7.81 -19.66 9.33
CA GLY A 200 8.01 -18.73 8.23
C GLY A 200 8.31 -19.49 6.94
N PRO A 201 8.23 -18.83 5.78
CA PRO A 201 8.30 -19.48 4.47
C PRO A 201 9.52 -20.41 4.40
N ALA A 202 9.27 -21.72 4.43
CA ALA A 202 10.28 -22.74 4.28
C ALA A 202 10.75 -22.71 2.83
N GLY A 203 11.95 -22.16 2.60
CA GLY A 203 12.53 -22.18 1.27
C GLY A 203 13.57 -21.11 0.96
N GLN A 204 14.42 -20.77 1.92
CA GLN A 204 15.79 -20.26 1.74
C GLN A 204 16.37 -20.08 3.15
N PRO A 205 17.68 -20.32 3.39
CA PRO A 205 18.30 -19.76 4.58
C PRO A 205 18.03 -18.25 4.50
N GLU A 206 17.16 -17.71 5.36
CA GLU A 206 16.97 -16.27 5.50
C GLU A 206 18.35 -15.75 5.92
N GLN A 207 19.14 -15.32 4.95
CA GLN A 207 20.42 -14.70 5.21
C GLN A 207 20.08 -13.39 5.92
N GLU A 208 20.09 -13.44 7.25
CA GLU A 208 19.68 -12.32 8.07
C GLU A 208 20.57 -11.12 7.70
N TYR A 209 19.93 -9.99 7.45
CA TYR A 209 20.64 -8.76 7.15
C TYR A 209 21.27 -8.24 8.44
N GLN A 210 22.55 -8.51 8.63
CA GLN A 210 23.30 -8.04 9.78
C GLN A 210 23.65 -6.56 9.66
N CYS A 211 23.60 -5.85 10.78
CA CYS A 211 24.16 -4.52 10.88
C CYS A 211 25.69 -4.61 10.87
N TYR A 212 26.35 -3.74 10.11
CA TYR A 212 27.82 -3.67 10.08
C TYR A 212 28.41 -2.79 11.20
N LEU A 213 27.56 -2.25 12.09
CA LEU A 213 27.96 -1.36 13.20
C LEU A 213 27.60 -1.91 14.57
N CYS A 214 26.79 -2.98 14.64
CA CYS A 214 26.43 -3.66 15.88
C CYS A 214 25.94 -5.08 15.58
N ASP A 215 25.71 -5.87 16.63
CA ASP A 215 25.35 -7.29 16.50
C ASP A 215 23.87 -7.53 16.15
N SER A 216 23.12 -6.49 15.76
CA SER A 216 21.70 -6.65 15.40
C SER A 216 21.53 -7.27 14.02
N SER A 217 20.65 -8.27 13.90
CA SER A 217 20.26 -8.89 12.64
C SER A 217 18.78 -8.67 12.31
N PHE A 218 18.44 -8.69 11.01
CA PHE A 218 17.08 -8.40 10.55
C PHE A 218 16.64 -9.35 9.44
N PRO A 219 15.38 -9.82 9.45
CA PRO A 219 14.87 -10.73 8.42
C PRO A 219 14.66 -10.04 7.06
N LEU A 220 14.51 -8.71 7.07
CA LEU A 220 14.25 -7.94 5.85
C LEU A 220 15.19 -6.74 5.78
N ARG A 221 15.72 -6.49 4.60
CA ARG A 221 16.62 -5.35 4.36
C ARG A 221 16.02 -3.99 4.72
N LYS A 222 14.71 -3.83 4.52
CA LYS A 222 14.01 -2.61 4.93
C LYS A 222 14.07 -2.38 6.45
N HIS A 223 14.11 -3.44 7.26
CA HIS A 223 14.23 -3.33 8.71
C HIS A 223 15.66 -2.94 9.11
N LEU A 224 16.68 -3.51 8.46
CA LEU A 224 18.07 -3.06 8.61
C LEU A 224 18.21 -1.56 8.31
N HIS A 225 17.66 -1.09 7.18
CA HIS A 225 17.71 0.35 6.84
C HIS A 225 16.99 1.24 7.87
N VAL A 226 15.89 0.77 8.45
CA VAL A 226 15.20 1.51 9.54
C VAL A 226 16.04 1.52 10.81
N HIS A 227 16.74 0.43 11.13
CA HIS A 227 17.66 0.37 12.26
C HIS A 227 18.87 1.28 12.06
N LEU A 228 19.55 1.21 10.91
CA LEU A 228 20.65 2.10 10.55
C LEU A 228 20.25 3.58 10.69
N ALA A 229 19.05 3.93 10.23
CA ALA A 229 18.52 5.29 10.33
C ALA A 229 18.23 5.74 11.78
N ARG A 230 17.77 4.84 12.66
CA ARG A 230 17.35 5.19 14.03
C ARG A 230 18.48 5.08 15.05
N THR A 231 19.25 4.01 14.99
CA THR A 231 20.31 3.68 15.94
C THR A 231 21.62 4.37 15.56
N HIS A 232 21.98 4.32 14.28
CA HIS A 232 23.28 4.81 13.78
C HIS A 232 23.18 6.13 13.00
N ARG A 233 21.97 6.70 12.86
CA ARG A 233 21.70 7.93 12.09
C ARG A 233 22.15 7.87 10.62
N ILE A 234 22.24 6.67 10.06
CA ILE A 234 22.63 6.44 8.66
C ILE A 234 21.38 6.44 7.79
N TYR A 235 21.19 7.50 7.02
CA TYR A 235 20.08 7.63 6.08
C TYR A 235 20.47 7.17 4.68
N SER A 236 19.46 6.77 3.88
CA SER A 236 19.68 6.41 2.48
C SER A 236 20.23 7.61 1.69
N PRO A 237 21.10 7.41 0.68
CA PRO A 237 21.64 8.51 -0.13
C PRO A 237 20.55 9.41 -0.71
N ALA A 238 19.40 8.85 -1.07
CA ALA A 238 18.26 9.62 -1.56
C ALA A 238 17.84 10.77 -0.63
N ARG A 239 17.96 10.62 0.71
CA ARG A 239 17.63 11.70 1.67
C ARG A 239 18.73 12.75 1.72
N HIS A 240 19.99 12.34 1.63
CA HIS A 240 21.13 13.26 1.61
C HIS A 240 21.20 14.10 0.32
N TYR A 241 20.68 13.61 -0.80
CA TYR A 241 20.71 14.33 -2.07
C TYR A 241 19.38 14.99 -2.47
N THR A 242 18.41 15.08 -1.56
CA THR A 242 17.15 15.82 -1.80
C THR A 242 17.18 17.14 -1.03
N THR A 243 17.35 18.26 -1.74
CA THR A 243 17.48 19.60 -1.14
C THR A 243 16.16 20.35 -1.01
N SER A 244 15.15 19.97 -1.79
CA SER A 244 13.83 20.60 -1.78
C SER A 244 12.77 19.63 -2.31
N GLU A 245 11.53 20.11 -2.40
CA GLU A 245 10.46 19.45 -3.14
C GLU A 245 10.59 19.50 -4.66
N VAL A 246 11.61 20.17 -5.20
CA VAL A 246 11.99 20.13 -6.62
C VAL A 246 13.22 19.25 -6.80
N CYS A 247 13.13 18.26 -7.70
CA CYS A 247 14.29 17.45 -8.05
C CYS A 247 15.27 18.27 -8.89
N THR A 248 16.50 18.46 -8.42
CA THR A 248 17.56 19.23 -9.11
C THR A 248 18.01 18.59 -10.43
N SER A 249 17.71 17.31 -10.63
CA SER A 249 18.12 16.54 -11.81
C SER A 249 17.09 16.59 -12.95
N CYS A 250 15.81 16.35 -12.64
CA CYS A 250 14.73 16.30 -13.64
C CYS A 250 13.73 17.47 -13.55
N MET A 251 13.94 18.40 -12.62
CA MET A 251 13.12 19.58 -12.35
C MET A 251 11.65 19.30 -12.01
N ARG A 252 11.28 18.04 -11.73
CA ARG A 252 9.92 17.68 -11.28
C ARG A 252 9.66 18.25 -9.88
N VAL A 253 8.51 18.89 -9.73
CA VAL A 253 8.01 19.46 -8.48
C VAL A 253 7.08 18.45 -7.81
N TYR A 254 7.42 18.09 -6.58
CA TYR A 254 6.67 17.17 -5.74
C TYR A 254 5.83 17.94 -4.73
N SER A 255 4.83 17.29 -4.16
CA SER A 255 3.95 17.96 -3.17
C SER A 255 4.63 18.17 -1.81
N ASP A 256 5.72 17.45 -1.55
CA ASP A 256 6.56 17.60 -0.37
C ASP A 256 7.94 16.97 -0.62
N VAL A 257 8.87 17.25 0.29
CA VAL A 257 10.23 16.70 0.22
C VAL A 257 10.29 15.18 0.36
N VAL A 258 9.35 14.54 1.05
CA VAL A 258 9.34 13.07 1.22
C VAL A 258 9.01 12.37 -0.10
N GLN A 259 8.13 12.96 -0.92
CA GLN A 259 7.87 12.50 -2.27
C GLN A 259 9.06 12.73 -3.21
N ALA A 260 9.77 13.86 -3.07
CA ALA A 260 11.01 14.10 -3.80
C ALA A 260 12.10 13.08 -3.43
N GLN A 261 12.29 12.79 -2.13
CA GLN A 261 13.18 11.74 -1.64
C GLN A 261 12.78 10.35 -2.17
N GLN A 262 11.47 10.06 -2.21
CA GLN A 262 10.97 8.83 -2.79
C GLN A 262 11.29 8.76 -4.29
N HIS A 263 11.16 9.86 -5.03
CA HIS A 263 11.60 9.91 -6.43
C HIS A 263 13.10 9.65 -6.57
N MET A 264 13.94 10.31 -5.78
CA MET A 264 15.40 10.12 -5.78
C MET A 264 15.77 8.67 -5.46
N LYS A 265 15.05 8.04 -4.54
CA LYS A 265 15.18 6.61 -4.25
C LYS A 265 14.81 5.73 -5.44
N HIS A 266 13.91 6.19 -6.31
CA HIS A 266 13.39 5.41 -7.43
C HIS A 266 14.04 5.67 -8.79
N SER A 267 14.72 6.80 -8.98
CA SER A 267 15.38 7.19 -10.21
C SER A 267 16.91 7.18 -10.04
N PRO A 268 17.59 6.10 -10.49
CA PRO A 268 19.06 6.02 -10.44
C PRO A 268 19.74 7.18 -11.16
N GLU A 269 19.18 7.59 -12.31
CA GLU A 269 19.70 8.71 -13.11
C GLU A 269 19.65 10.02 -12.32
N CYS A 270 18.52 10.33 -11.69
CA CYS A 270 18.39 11.56 -10.91
C CYS A 270 19.31 11.55 -9.69
N LEU A 271 19.45 10.41 -9.00
CA LEU A 271 20.35 10.28 -7.85
C LEU A 271 21.82 10.39 -8.24
N ARG A 272 22.25 9.73 -9.31
CA ARG A 272 23.61 9.86 -9.85
C ARG A 272 23.91 11.29 -10.22
N ARG A 273 22.99 11.97 -10.91
CA ARG A 273 23.20 13.38 -11.27
C ARG A 273 23.31 14.28 -10.03
N ALA A 274 22.42 14.13 -9.04
CA ALA A 274 22.44 14.98 -7.85
C ALA A 274 23.76 14.86 -7.06
N LEU A 275 24.37 13.67 -7.03
CA LEU A 275 25.72 13.45 -6.48
C LEU A 275 26.78 14.36 -7.09
N TYR A 276 26.65 14.77 -8.35
CA TYR A 276 27.61 15.67 -9.03
C TYR A 276 27.14 17.14 -9.08
N VAL A 277 25.97 17.45 -8.51
CA VAL A 277 25.41 18.81 -8.51
C VAL A 277 25.69 19.53 -7.19
N HIS A 278 25.55 18.84 -6.06
CA HIS A 278 25.72 19.44 -4.74
C HIS A 278 26.18 18.44 -3.69
N ARG A 279 26.71 18.95 -2.57
CA ARG A 279 27.12 18.12 -1.43
C ARG A 279 25.93 17.37 -0.82
N PRO A 280 26.16 16.19 -0.21
CA PRO A 280 25.15 15.56 0.61
C PRO A 280 24.76 16.48 1.78
N LEU A 281 23.48 16.52 2.08
CA LEU A 281 22.95 17.16 3.28
C LEU A 281 23.45 16.43 4.53
N THR A 282 23.68 17.17 5.60
CA THR A 282 23.94 16.62 6.93
C THR A 282 22.65 16.08 7.55
N TYR A 283 22.79 15.33 8.64
CA TYR A 283 21.65 14.82 9.40
C TYR A 283 20.70 15.93 9.85
N GLU A 284 21.25 17.05 10.34
CA GLU A 284 20.48 18.18 10.85
C GLU A 284 19.71 18.89 9.74
N GLU A 285 20.35 19.10 8.59
CA GLU A 285 19.71 19.69 7.40
C GLU A 285 18.55 18.81 6.90
N ILE A 286 18.70 17.48 6.93
CA ILE A 286 17.60 16.57 6.55
C ILE A 286 16.42 16.71 7.51
N LEU A 287 16.68 16.81 8.82
CA LEU A 287 15.61 16.96 9.81
C LEU A 287 14.91 18.31 9.68
N GLU A 288 15.65 19.38 9.42
CA GLU A 288 15.10 20.71 9.18
C GLU A 288 14.20 20.70 7.95
N LEU A 289 14.68 20.12 6.85
CA LEU A 289 13.95 20.02 5.60
C LEU A 289 12.65 19.22 5.74
N GLU A 290 12.63 18.19 6.59
CA GLU A 290 11.43 17.38 6.83
C GLU A 290 10.48 17.91 7.90
N ARG A 291 10.92 18.87 8.72
CA ARG A 291 10.16 19.43 9.84
C ARG A 291 8.76 19.92 9.43
N PRO A 292 8.57 20.64 8.29
CA PRO A 292 7.23 21.08 7.86
C PRO A 292 6.29 19.90 7.59
N VAL A 293 6.79 18.83 6.96
CA VAL A 293 6.02 17.62 6.66
C VAL A 293 5.66 16.87 7.94
N GLN A 294 6.58 16.80 8.89
CA GLN A 294 6.33 16.18 10.19
C GLN A 294 5.26 16.95 10.98
N ALA A 295 5.38 18.27 11.08
CA ALA A 295 4.40 19.13 11.75
C ALA A 295 3.01 19.04 11.10
N TYR A 296 2.96 19.02 9.77
CA TYR A 296 1.72 18.78 9.03
C TYR A 296 1.08 17.43 9.39
N ASN A 297 1.86 16.35 9.38
CA ASN A 297 1.36 15.02 9.72
C ASN A 297 0.93 14.91 11.19
N GLN A 298 1.59 15.61 12.10
CA GLN A 298 1.18 15.68 13.52
C GLN A 298 -0.17 16.38 13.66
N ARG A 299 -0.41 17.50 12.97
CA ARG A 299 -1.71 18.20 12.95
C ARG A 299 -2.83 17.33 12.41
N LEU A 300 -2.60 16.59 11.32
CA LEU A 300 -3.58 15.63 10.79
C LEU A 300 -3.88 14.51 11.79
N ARG A 301 -2.86 13.99 12.50
CA ARG A 301 -3.06 12.97 13.53
C ARG A 301 -3.85 13.49 14.73
N ALA A 302 -3.68 14.77 15.06
CA ALA A 302 -4.47 15.50 16.07
C ALA A 302 -5.91 15.77 15.63
N GLY A 303 -6.24 15.55 14.35
CA GLY A 303 -7.62 15.66 13.84
C GLY A 303 -7.93 16.98 13.15
N GLN A 304 -6.93 17.81 12.84
CA GLN A 304 -7.10 19.05 12.09
C GLN A 304 -7.23 18.78 10.59
N TRP A 305 -8.31 18.10 10.18
CA TRP A 305 -8.53 17.69 8.80
C TRP A 305 -8.88 18.85 7.86
N GLN A 306 -9.23 20.04 8.38
CA GLN A 306 -9.43 21.22 7.53
C GLN A 306 -8.17 21.62 6.74
N HIS A 307 -6.99 21.20 7.20
CA HIS A 307 -5.73 21.42 6.49
C HIS A 307 -5.33 20.22 5.61
N PHE A 308 -6.18 19.21 5.49
CA PHE A 308 -5.89 18.06 4.65
C PHE A 308 -5.89 18.47 3.17
N SER A 309 -4.77 18.25 2.50
CA SER A 309 -4.64 18.38 1.05
C SER A 309 -4.24 17.02 0.49
N CYS A 310 -4.92 16.60 -0.57
CA CYS A 310 -4.62 15.34 -1.23
C CYS A 310 -3.26 15.45 -1.91
N ARG A 311 -2.25 14.80 -1.34
CA ARG A 311 -0.92 14.63 -1.93
C ARG A 311 -1.02 13.51 -2.97
N GLY A 312 -1.63 13.82 -4.11
CA GLY A 312 -1.91 12.85 -5.16
C GLY A 312 -0.66 12.11 -5.65
N PRO A 313 -0.81 10.92 -6.28
CA PRO A 313 0.31 10.19 -6.84
C PRO A 313 0.99 10.99 -7.96
N PRO A 314 2.32 10.85 -8.14
CA PRO A 314 3.14 11.69 -9.01
C PRO A 314 3.01 11.33 -10.50
N ARG A 315 1.79 11.11 -11.01
CA ARG A 315 1.61 10.73 -12.42
C ARG A 315 1.78 11.92 -13.37
N LYS A 316 1.62 13.15 -12.88
CA LYS A 316 1.88 14.41 -13.61
C LYS A 316 2.40 15.47 -12.64
N THR A 317 3.59 15.26 -12.08
CA THR A 317 4.27 16.32 -11.33
C THR A 317 4.59 17.46 -12.29
N PRO A 318 4.22 18.72 -11.99
CA PRO A 318 4.65 19.83 -12.82
C PRO A 318 6.18 19.87 -12.87
N ILE A 319 6.71 20.35 -13.98
CA ILE A 319 8.15 20.57 -14.13
C ILE A 319 8.39 22.04 -13.81
N SER A 320 9.32 22.33 -12.91
CA SER A 320 9.76 23.70 -12.66
C SER A 320 10.38 24.26 -13.92
N PHE A 321 9.97 25.45 -14.32
CA PHE A 321 10.58 26.16 -15.43
C PHE A 321 12.03 26.54 -15.06
N GLY A 322 12.93 26.41 -16.02
CA GLY A 322 14.35 26.74 -15.88
C GLY A 322 15.30 25.57 -16.21
N PRO A 323 16.59 25.87 -16.43
CA PRO A 323 17.58 24.85 -16.69
C PRO A 323 17.82 24.01 -15.43
N ARG A 324 18.10 22.71 -15.63
CA ARG A 324 18.59 21.84 -14.56
C ARG A 324 19.94 22.39 -14.04
N ALA A 325 20.20 22.21 -12.75
CA ALA A 325 21.47 22.64 -12.18
C ALA A 325 22.64 21.88 -12.87
N PRO A 326 23.64 22.59 -13.43
CA PRO A 326 24.70 21.94 -14.19
C PRO A 326 25.76 21.32 -13.27
N THR A 327 26.26 20.14 -13.64
CA THR A 327 27.40 19.48 -12.97
C THR A 327 28.70 20.25 -13.21
N ALA A 328 29.76 19.93 -12.46
CA ALA A 328 31.07 20.51 -12.70
C ALA A 328 31.54 20.31 -14.15
N GLU A 329 31.40 19.10 -14.70
CA GLU A 329 31.75 18.77 -16.09
C GLU A 329 30.93 19.57 -17.10
N GLU A 330 29.61 19.66 -16.92
CA GLU A 330 28.75 20.41 -17.84
C GLU A 330 29.04 21.91 -17.85
N ARG A 331 29.53 22.47 -16.74
CA ARG A 331 29.95 23.87 -16.68
C ARG A 331 31.26 24.12 -17.42
N LEU A 332 32.09 23.09 -17.59
CA LEU A 332 33.38 23.16 -18.28
C LEU A 332 33.22 23.02 -19.80
N LEU A 333 32.22 22.28 -20.28
CA LEU A 333 31.96 22.07 -21.72
C LEU A 333 31.66 23.35 -22.53
N GLY A 334 31.41 24.48 -21.89
CA GLY A 334 31.14 25.77 -22.55
C GLY A 334 32.30 26.77 -22.49
N LEU A 335 33.48 26.34 -22.04
CA LEU A 335 34.69 27.14 -22.00
C LEU A 335 35.59 26.63 -23.14
N GLU A 336 35.71 27.41 -24.21
CA GLU A 336 36.35 26.99 -25.47
C GLU A 336 37.87 26.77 -25.35
N ASP A 337 38.50 27.33 -24.31
CA ASP A 337 39.91 27.13 -23.97
C ASP A 337 40.06 26.67 -22.51
N GLU A 338 40.42 25.40 -22.28
CA GLU A 338 40.66 24.84 -20.94
C GLU A 338 41.78 25.57 -20.18
N ASP A 339 42.67 26.25 -20.90
CA ASP A 339 43.84 26.96 -20.38
C ASP A 339 43.50 28.36 -19.78
N ASP A 340 42.33 28.92 -20.11
CA ASP A 340 41.91 30.27 -19.68
C ASP A 340 40.87 30.26 -18.53
N VAL A 341 40.58 29.10 -17.94
CA VAL A 341 39.65 29.01 -16.80
C VAL A 341 40.36 29.39 -15.50
N PRO A 342 40.09 30.56 -14.89
CA PRO A 342 40.80 30.95 -13.68
C PRO A 342 40.53 29.94 -12.57
N ILE A 343 41.56 29.61 -11.78
CA ILE A 343 41.48 28.63 -10.66
C ILE A 343 40.34 28.97 -9.69
N SER A 344 40.04 30.26 -9.51
CA SER A 344 38.90 30.74 -8.72
C SER A 344 37.53 30.29 -9.24
N HIS A 345 37.40 30.02 -10.54
CA HIS A 345 36.21 29.45 -11.16
C HIS A 345 36.11 27.94 -10.93
N LEU A 346 37.23 27.22 -11.05
CA LEU A 346 37.31 25.77 -10.78
C LEU A 346 37.00 25.44 -9.32
N ALA A 347 37.49 26.26 -8.37
CA ALA A 347 37.26 26.10 -6.94
C ALA A 347 35.77 26.23 -6.53
N ARG A 348 34.93 26.84 -7.38
CA ARG A 348 33.48 26.99 -7.13
C ARG A 348 32.67 25.76 -7.53
N PHE A 349 33.25 24.82 -8.28
CA PHE A 349 32.53 23.65 -8.73
C PHE A 349 32.55 22.56 -7.68
N PHE A 350 31.37 22.09 -7.30
CA PHE A 350 31.26 20.95 -6.42
C PHE A 350 31.74 19.68 -7.13
N ARG A 351 32.69 18.98 -6.53
CA ARG A 351 33.11 17.64 -6.93
C ARG A 351 32.86 16.68 -5.77
N PRO A 352 32.11 15.58 -5.98
CA PRO A 352 31.91 14.60 -4.92
C PRO A 352 33.23 13.92 -4.56
N THR A 353 33.40 13.58 -3.28
CA THR A 353 34.51 12.74 -2.84
C THR A 353 34.35 11.32 -3.37
N ALA A 354 35.45 10.59 -3.57
CA ALA A 354 35.44 9.20 -4.01
C ALA A 354 34.56 8.32 -3.09
N SER A 355 34.59 8.57 -1.78
CA SER A 355 33.74 7.87 -0.80
C SER A 355 32.24 8.05 -1.07
N HIS A 356 31.79 9.25 -1.44
CA HIS A 356 30.39 9.49 -1.76
C HIS A 356 29.98 8.82 -3.08
N VAL A 357 30.88 8.78 -4.06
CA VAL A 357 30.63 8.09 -5.34
C VAL A 357 30.44 6.59 -5.10
N VAL A 358 31.36 5.95 -4.36
CA VAL A 358 31.26 4.53 -4.00
C VAL A 358 29.96 4.26 -3.23
N TRP A 359 29.66 5.07 -2.22
CA TRP A 359 28.45 4.90 -1.42
C TRP A 359 27.14 4.96 -2.22
N VAL A 360 27.01 5.94 -3.13
CA VAL A 360 25.84 6.05 -4.01
C VAL A 360 25.78 4.89 -4.99
N GLN A 361 26.91 4.50 -5.58
CA GLN A 361 26.96 3.41 -6.54
C GLN A 361 26.64 2.07 -5.88
N ASP A 362 27.13 1.81 -4.66
CA ASP A 362 26.80 0.63 -3.86
C ASP A 362 25.32 0.58 -3.50
N TYR A 363 24.74 1.72 -3.12
CA TYR A 363 23.31 1.80 -2.87
C TYR A 363 22.48 1.48 -4.12
N LEU A 364 22.93 1.91 -5.29
CA LEU A 364 22.26 1.67 -6.56
C LEU A 364 22.45 0.23 -7.05
N SER A 365 23.65 -0.34 -6.94
CA SER A 365 23.97 -1.71 -7.37
C SER A 365 23.26 -2.74 -6.50
N HIS A 366 23.21 -2.50 -5.19
CA HIS A 366 22.50 -3.36 -4.26
C HIS A 366 21.05 -2.95 -4.09
N ARG A 367 20.44 -2.20 -4.99
CA ARG A 367 19.02 -1.84 -4.83
C ARG A 367 18.19 -3.12 -4.84
N SER A 368 17.30 -3.26 -3.86
CA SER A 368 16.41 -4.41 -3.76
C SER A 368 15.64 -4.60 -5.08
N THR A 369 15.96 -5.66 -5.81
CA THR A 369 15.20 -6.14 -6.98
C THR A 369 13.96 -6.91 -6.56
N GLU A 370 13.71 -7.06 -5.25
CA GLU A 370 12.44 -7.51 -4.71
C GLU A 370 11.33 -6.56 -5.16
N GLY A 371 10.83 -6.77 -6.37
CA GLY A 371 9.57 -6.21 -6.82
C GLY A 371 8.44 -6.71 -5.91
N PRO A 372 7.18 -6.27 -6.15
CA PRO A 372 6.06 -6.94 -5.53
C PRO A 372 6.16 -8.43 -5.85
N ARG A 373 6.45 -9.28 -4.84
CA ARG A 373 6.59 -10.73 -5.00
C ARG A 373 5.44 -11.21 -5.89
N GLN A 374 5.73 -11.67 -7.11
CA GLN A 374 4.70 -12.07 -8.08
C GLN A 374 3.82 -13.19 -7.50
N SER A 375 4.38 -13.97 -6.56
CA SER A 375 3.73 -15.03 -5.81
C SER A 375 2.94 -14.58 -4.57
N ALA A 376 3.00 -13.31 -4.16
CA ALA A 376 2.27 -12.85 -2.97
C ALA A 376 0.79 -12.61 -3.31
N LYS A 377 0.08 -13.72 -3.59
CA LYS A 377 -1.38 -13.80 -3.53
C LYS A 377 -1.84 -13.13 -2.24
N SER A 378 -2.95 -12.40 -2.30
CA SER A 378 -3.50 -11.79 -1.08
C SER A 378 -3.71 -12.88 -0.04
N PHE A 379 -3.38 -12.59 1.23
CA PHE A 379 -3.65 -13.48 2.37
C PHE A 379 -5.10 -13.99 2.39
N TRP A 380 -6.02 -13.22 1.82
CA TRP A 380 -7.46 -13.52 1.75
C TRP A 380 -7.87 -14.37 0.54
N MET A 381 -6.93 -14.72 -0.34
CA MET A 381 -7.13 -15.64 -1.47
C MET A 381 -6.82 -17.09 -1.12
N ALA A 382 -6.69 -17.40 0.18
CA ALA A 382 -6.51 -18.74 0.70
C ALA A 382 -7.58 -19.03 1.77
N ARG A 383 -8.01 -20.30 1.84
CA ARG A 383 -8.90 -20.76 2.93
C ARG A 383 -8.09 -20.86 4.22
N PRO A 384 -8.68 -20.58 5.40
CA PRO A 384 -8.01 -20.68 6.70
C PRO A 384 -7.28 -22.01 7.00
N PHE A 385 -7.64 -23.11 6.33
CA PHE A 385 -7.03 -24.44 6.50
C PHE A 385 -5.98 -24.81 5.44
N HIS A 386 -5.90 -24.09 4.33
CA HIS A 386 -4.98 -24.41 3.22
C HIS A 386 -3.82 -23.42 3.12
N SER A 387 -3.61 -22.57 4.13
CA SER A 387 -2.43 -21.71 4.18
C SER A 387 -1.21 -22.51 4.64
N GLU A 388 -0.80 -23.51 3.86
CA GLU A 388 0.56 -24.08 3.91
C GLU A 388 1.60 -23.11 3.33
N PHE A 389 1.13 -22.00 2.75
CA PHE A 389 1.97 -20.93 2.22
C PHE A 389 1.68 -19.61 2.93
N VAL A 390 2.53 -19.24 3.89
CA VAL A 390 2.84 -17.84 4.22
C VAL A 390 4.34 -17.69 4.40
#